data_AF-A0A382WNP8-F1
#
_entry.id   AF-A0A382WNP8-F1
#
_cell.length_a   1.000
_cell.length_b   1.000
_cell.length_c   1.000
_cell.angle_alpha   90.00
_cell.angle_beta   90.00
_cell.angle_gamma   90.00
#
_symmetry.space_group_name_H-M   'P 1'
#
loop_
_entity.id
_entity.type
_entity.pdbx_description
1 polymer ?
#
loop_
_entity_poly.entity_id
_entity_poly.type
_entity_poly.pdbx_seq_one_letter_code
_entity_poly.pdbx_strand_id
1 'polypeptide(L)'
;MTKLHKKVGGDKKRCFDKINDMVQTSQLKSVEEGKEIKIVRIDTVHQAEFEHVLAYQLNMLEAYRREFNKLKKPMFYTDESVIHTEPPLPMDESKIGQRVFVDWKKYKIVEEIQIWKTKSKQVIKTLEWMEKQQRAFFGIIIRTNLQRSLGLIIASVAETRIKKCEDAIDYHFEKLLSDNPEDVHAIRQ
;
A
#
# COMPACT_ATOMS: atom_id res chain seq x y z
N MET A 1 37.22 -14.36 -11.92
CA MET A 1 36.24 -14.99 -11.01
C MET A 1 36.94 -15.98 -10.07
N THR A 2 36.97 -15.70 -8.78
CA THR A 2 37.42 -16.63 -7.74
C THR A 2 36.56 -17.89 -7.78
N LYS A 3 37.16 -19.08 -7.84
CA LYS A 3 36.45 -20.36 -7.96
C LYS A 3 35.73 -20.71 -6.65
N LEU A 4 34.56 -20.09 -6.40
CA LEU A 4 33.75 -20.26 -5.19
C LEU A 4 33.49 -21.75 -4.86
N HIS A 5 33.23 -22.56 -5.89
CA HIS A 5 33.06 -24.02 -5.79
C HIS A 5 34.26 -24.74 -5.14
N LYS A 6 35.49 -24.25 -5.35
CA LYS A 6 36.69 -24.80 -4.71
C LYS A 6 36.77 -24.47 -3.22
N LYS A 7 36.19 -23.34 -2.78
CA LYS A 7 36.17 -22.94 -1.37
C LYS A 7 35.11 -23.69 -0.56
N VAL A 8 33.96 -24.00 -1.17
CA VAL A 8 32.84 -24.71 -0.52
C VAL A 8 32.85 -26.23 -0.75
N GLY A 9 33.89 -26.76 -1.41
CA GLY A 9 34.08 -28.21 -1.57
C GLY A 9 33.09 -28.90 -2.51
N GLY A 10 32.60 -28.20 -3.55
CA GLY A 10 31.55 -28.69 -4.44
C GLY A 10 31.88 -28.69 -5.93
N ASP A 11 31.06 -29.38 -6.71
CA ASP A 11 31.09 -29.30 -8.17
C ASP A 11 30.52 -27.97 -8.67
N LYS A 12 31.10 -27.44 -9.75
CA LYS A 12 30.73 -26.14 -10.33
C LYS A 12 29.27 -26.14 -10.78
N LYS A 13 28.80 -27.20 -11.43
CA LYS A 13 27.42 -27.27 -11.96
C LYS A 13 26.41 -27.25 -10.82
N ARG A 14 26.63 -28.07 -9.79
CA ARG A 14 25.78 -28.10 -8.58
C ARG A 14 25.67 -26.74 -7.90
N CYS A 15 26.75 -25.95 -7.88
CA CYS A 15 26.71 -24.59 -7.33
C CYS A 15 25.79 -23.67 -8.14
N PHE A 16 25.87 -23.71 -9.48
CA PHE A 16 25.00 -22.89 -10.34
C PHE A 16 23.55 -23.36 -10.29
N ASP A 17 23.30 -24.67 -10.24
CA ASP A 17 21.96 -25.22 -10.08
C ASP A 17 21.32 -24.72 -8.78
N LYS A 18 22.08 -24.69 -7.67
CA LYS A 18 21.57 -24.16 -6.40
C LYS A 18 21.32 -22.65 -6.44
N ILE A 19 22.19 -21.87 -7.09
CA ILE A 19 21.97 -20.42 -7.26
C ILE A 19 20.70 -20.17 -8.07
N ASN A 20 20.48 -20.92 -9.15
CA ASN A 20 19.28 -20.82 -9.98
C ASN A 20 18.02 -21.18 -9.18
N ASP A 21 18.06 -22.24 -8.37
CA ASP A 21 16.99 -22.61 -7.43
C ASP A 21 16.69 -21.47 -6.43
N MET A 22 17.72 -20.83 -5.88
CA MET A 22 17.55 -19.68 -4.97
C MET A 22 16.97 -18.44 -5.68
N VAL A 23 17.26 -18.24 -6.96
CA VAL A 23 16.63 -17.17 -7.76
C VAL A 23 15.15 -17.51 -8.04
N GLN A 24 14.86 -18.76 -8.44
CA GLN A 24 13.49 -19.23 -8.71
C GLN A 24 12.60 -19.19 -7.47
N THR A 25 13.16 -19.53 -6.31
CA THR A 25 12.46 -19.47 -5.02
C THR A 25 12.48 -18.07 -4.39
N SER A 26 12.91 -17.05 -5.14
CA SER A 26 12.94 -15.64 -4.70
C SER A 26 13.78 -15.38 -3.46
N GLN A 27 14.79 -16.21 -3.15
CA GLN A 27 15.77 -15.97 -2.08
C GLN A 27 16.91 -15.05 -2.52
N LEU A 28 17.19 -15.03 -3.82
CA LEU A 28 18.12 -14.12 -4.50
C LEU A 28 17.39 -13.40 -5.64
N LYS A 29 17.94 -12.26 -6.09
CA LYS A 29 17.46 -11.52 -7.25
C LYS A 29 18.57 -11.33 -8.28
N SER A 30 18.19 -11.29 -9.54
CA SER A 30 19.06 -10.86 -10.64
C SER A 30 19.02 -9.34 -10.80
N VAL A 31 20.19 -8.74 -10.99
CA VAL A 31 20.36 -7.32 -11.30
C VAL A 31 21.22 -7.23 -12.55
N GLU A 32 20.74 -6.49 -13.55
CA GLU A 32 21.53 -6.20 -14.74
C GLU A 32 22.50 -5.04 -14.46
N GLU A 33 23.78 -5.26 -14.74
CA GLU A 33 24.82 -4.24 -14.64
C GLU A 33 25.60 -4.19 -15.95
N GLY A 34 25.13 -3.32 -16.86
CA GLY A 34 25.67 -3.23 -18.21
C GLY A 34 25.40 -4.50 -19.02
N LYS A 35 26.46 -5.26 -19.34
CA LYS A 35 26.36 -6.53 -20.08
C LYS A 35 26.36 -7.77 -19.18
N GLU A 36 26.47 -7.59 -17.86
CA GLU A 36 26.57 -8.68 -16.90
C GLU A 36 25.27 -8.80 -16.07
N ILE A 37 24.87 -10.04 -15.77
CA ILE A 37 23.81 -10.32 -14.80
C ILE A 37 24.47 -10.67 -13.47
N LYS A 38 24.24 -9.86 -12.44
CA LYS A 38 24.66 -10.13 -11.07
C LYS A 38 23.52 -10.78 -10.30
N ILE A 39 23.83 -11.85 -9.58
CA ILE A 39 22.89 -12.44 -8.62
C ILE A 39 23.25 -11.91 -7.23
N VAL A 40 22.30 -11.21 -6.60
CA VAL A 40 22.47 -10.56 -5.30
C VAL A 40 21.36 -10.98 -4.35
N ARG A 41 21.55 -10.77 -3.05
CA ARG A 41 20.48 -10.99 -2.06
C ARG A 41 19.34 -9.99 -2.27
N ILE A 42 18.16 -10.35 -1.76
CA ILE A 42 17.03 -9.42 -1.68
C ILE A 42 17.41 -8.24 -0.77
N ASP A 43 16.96 -7.03 -1.13
CA ASP A 43 17.15 -5.84 -0.29
C ASP A 43 16.38 -5.98 1.03
N THR A 44 16.76 -5.23 2.05
CA THR A 44 16.07 -5.10 3.35
C THR A 44 16.09 -6.37 4.22
N VAL A 45 16.87 -7.39 3.85
CA VAL A 45 17.09 -8.56 4.71
C VAL A 45 17.82 -8.13 6.00
N HIS A 46 18.84 -7.27 5.88
CA HIS A 46 19.55 -6.75 7.05
C HIS A 46 18.79 -5.61 7.72
N GLN A 47 18.95 -5.52 9.04
CA GLN A 47 18.25 -4.52 9.85
C GLN A 47 18.56 -3.09 9.42
N ALA A 48 19.83 -2.75 9.20
CA ALA A 48 20.23 -1.39 8.82
C ALA A 48 19.56 -0.92 7.51
N GLU A 49 19.38 -1.82 6.55
CA GLU A 49 18.71 -1.50 5.29
C GLU A 49 17.22 -1.28 5.48
N PHE A 50 16.57 -2.14 6.28
CA PHE A 50 15.17 -1.97 6.64
C PHE A 50 14.96 -0.62 7.33
N GLU A 51 15.75 -0.28 8.36
CA GLU A 51 15.60 0.98 9.10
C GLU A 51 15.87 2.18 8.20
N HIS A 52 16.86 2.09 7.30
CA HIS A 52 17.14 3.17 6.35
C HIS A 52 15.98 3.40 5.38
N VAL A 53 15.45 2.33 4.79
CA VAL A 53 14.29 2.43 3.88
C VAL A 53 13.07 2.95 4.65
N LEU A 54 12.81 2.45 5.86
CA LEU A 54 11.71 2.90 6.70
C LEU A 54 11.80 4.40 7.00
N ALA A 55 12.97 4.87 7.45
CA ALA A 55 13.21 6.28 7.75
C ALA A 55 13.05 7.17 6.51
N TYR A 56 13.50 6.71 5.34
CA TYR A 56 13.29 7.41 4.08
C TYR A 56 11.80 7.57 3.76
N GLN A 57 11.01 6.48 3.82
CA GLN A 57 9.57 6.54 3.53
C GLN A 57 8.82 7.45 4.52
N LEU A 58 9.17 7.39 5.81
CA LEU A 58 8.62 8.26 6.85
C LEU A 58 8.85 9.74 6.54
N ASN A 59 10.11 10.10 6.23
CA ASN A 59 10.47 11.49 5.91
C ASN A 59 9.73 12.00 4.67
N MET A 60 9.58 11.16 3.64
CA MET A 60 8.83 11.52 2.43
C MET A 60 7.34 11.72 2.72
N LEU A 61 6.73 10.81 3.47
CA LEU A 61 5.31 10.91 3.83
C LEU A 61 5.04 12.14 4.72
N GLU A 62 5.95 12.45 5.64
CA GLU A 62 5.89 13.68 6.43
C GLU A 62 5.98 14.93 5.55
N ALA A 63 6.93 14.97 4.62
CA ALA A 63 7.10 16.11 3.72
C ALA A 63 5.84 16.35 2.87
N TYR A 64 5.28 15.29 2.29
CA TYR A 64 4.05 15.40 1.50
C TYR A 64 2.83 15.80 2.32
N ARG A 65 2.69 15.29 3.55
CA ARG A 65 1.63 15.75 4.47
C ARG A 65 1.79 17.24 4.81
N ARG A 66 3.02 17.71 5.06
CA ARG A 66 3.29 19.13 5.31
C ARG A 66 2.90 20.00 4.12
N GLU A 67 3.17 19.55 2.90
CA GLU A 67 2.72 20.25 1.68
C GLU A 67 1.20 20.24 1.52
N PHE A 68 0.55 19.11 1.80
CA PHE A 68 -0.91 19.01 1.79
C PHE A 68 -1.56 19.99 2.78
N ASN A 69 -1.03 20.08 4.00
CA ASN A 69 -1.54 20.97 5.06
C ASN A 69 -1.41 22.47 4.74
N LYS A 70 -0.55 22.86 3.79
CA LYS A 70 -0.40 24.27 3.35
C LYS A 70 -1.50 24.70 2.36
N LEU A 71 -2.27 23.76 1.82
CA LEU A 71 -3.31 24.07 0.85
C LEU A 71 -4.45 24.86 1.50
N LYS A 72 -5.08 25.72 0.72
CA LYS A 72 -6.20 26.55 1.18
C LYS A 72 -7.41 25.66 1.50
N LYS A 73 -7.87 25.74 2.74
CA LYS A 73 -9.04 25.01 3.26
C LYS A 73 -10.36 25.76 2.99
N PRO A 74 -11.50 25.04 2.91
CA PRO A 74 -11.59 23.58 2.81
C PRO A 74 -11.10 23.10 1.45
N MET A 75 -10.38 21.99 1.40
CA MET A 75 -9.76 21.45 0.17
C MET A 75 -10.77 20.69 -0.69
N PHE A 76 -11.85 20.23 -0.08
CA PHE A 76 -12.90 19.46 -0.74
C PHE A 76 -14.24 20.21 -0.70
N TYR A 77 -15.15 19.77 -1.56
CA TYR A 77 -16.54 20.19 -1.58
C TYR A 77 -17.43 19.00 -1.96
N THR A 78 -18.71 19.11 -1.70
CA THR A 78 -19.69 18.11 -2.10
C THR A 78 -20.93 18.81 -2.66
N ASP A 79 -21.43 18.28 -3.76
CA ASP A 79 -22.65 18.70 -4.45
C ASP A 79 -23.48 17.48 -4.91
N GLU A 80 -23.02 16.27 -4.59
CA GLU A 80 -23.57 14.99 -5.02
C GLU A 80 -23.51 13.99 -3.86
N SER A 81 -24.48 13.09 -3.80
CA SER A 81 -24.53 12.01 -2.84
C SER A 81 -25.08 10.72 -3.44
N VAL A 82 -24.69 9.59 -2.86
CA VAL A 82 -25.28 8.27 -3.14
C VAL A 82 -26.30 7.98 -2.04
N ILE A 83 -27.55 7.76 -2.43
CA ILE A 83 -28.64 7.41 -1.51
C ILE A 83 -28.83 5.89 -1.55
N HIS A 84 -28.48 5.22 -0.46
CA HIS A 84 -28.79 3.81 -0.27
C HIS A 84 -30.24 3.70 0.22
N THR A 85 -31.02 2.85 -0.45
CA THR A 85 -32.42 2.67 -0.15
C THR A 85 -32.81 1.20 0.01
N GLU A 86 -33.78 0.95 0.89
CA GLU A 86 -34.45 -0.33 1.06
C GLU A 86 -35.80 -0.31 0.34
N PRO A 87 -36.13 -1.35 -0.47
CA PRO A 87 -37.43 -1.43 -1.13
C PRO A 87 -38.56 -1.66 -0.11
N PRO A 88 -39.78 -1.21 -0.41
CA PRO A 88 -40.95 -1.54 0.40
C PRO A 88 -41.22 -3.05 0.38
N LEU A 89 -41.51 -3.63 1.54
CA LEU A 89 -41.94 -5.03 1.69
C LEU A 89 -43.48 -5.12 1.83
N PRO A 90 -44.14 -6.14 1.24
CA PRO A 90 -43.56 -7.17 0.37
C PRO A 90 -43.19 -6.62 -1.01
N MET A 91 -42.04 -7.04 -1.53
CA MET A 91 -41.59 -6.67 -2.86
C MET A 91 -42.32 -7.53 -3.90
N ASP A 92 -42.77 -6.93 -5.00
CA ASP A 92 -43.36 -7.68 -6.11
C ASP A 92 -42.22 -8.36 -6.91
N GLU A 93 -41.93 -9.61 -6.56
CA GLU A 93 -40.84 -10.40 -7.16
C GLU A 93 -40.99 -10.59 -8.67
N SER A 94 -42.21 -10.47 -9.23
CA SER A 94 -42.47 -10.60 -10.68
C SER A 94 -41.80 -9.49 -11.52
N LYS A 95 -41.36 -8.41 -10.86
CA LYS A 95 -40.74 -7.23 -11.49
C LYS A 95 -39.21 -7.22 -11.40
N ILE A 96 -38.59 -8.19 -10.74
CA ILE A 96 -37.13 -8.29 -10.63
C ILE A 96 -36.53 -8.50 -12.02
N GLY A 97 -35.53 -7.69 -12.39
CA GLY A 97 -34.86 -7.76 -13.70
C GLY A 97 -35.57 -7.02 -14.85
N GLN A 98 -36.74 -6.42 -14.60
CA GLN A 98 -37.42 -5.57 -15.58
C GLN A 98 -37.04 -4.10 -15.40
N ARG A 99 -36.99 -3.32 -16.50
CA ARG A 99 -36.95 -1.85 -16.41
C ARG A 99 -38.32 -1.36 -15.98
N VAL A 100 -38.51 -1.19 -14.68
CA VAL A 100 -39.75 -0.66 -14.10
C VAL A 100 -39.53 0.77 -13.63
N PHE A 101 -40.54 1.63 -13.80
CA PHE A 101 -40.55 2.94 -13.17
C PHE A 101 -40.61 2.76 -11.65
N VAL A 102 -39.55 3.17 -10.96
CA VAL A 102 -39.44 3.06 -9.50
C VAL A 102 -40.01 4.32 -8.86
N ASP A 103 -41.04 4.16 -8.02
CA ASP A 103 -41.51 5.23 -7.15
C ASP A 103 -40.62 5.31 -5.90
N TRP A 104 -39.57 6.12 -6.01
CA TRP A 104 -38.56 6.32 -4.96
C TRP A 104 -39.14 6.81 -3.63
N LYS A 105 -40.36 7.39 -3.61
CA LYS A 105 -41.02 7.82 -2.36
C LYS A 105 -41.41 6.65 -1.46
N LYS A 106 -41.54 5.45 -2.01
CA LYS A 106 -41.89 4.23 -1.25
C LYS A 106 -40.68 3.51 -0.68
N TYR A 107 -39.48 3.91 -1.11
CA TYR A 107 -38.24 3.33 -0.64
C TYR A 107 -37.80 4.04 0.63
N LYS A 108 -37.36 3.27 1.60
CA LYS A 108 -36.81 3.82 2.84
C LYS A 108 -35.35 4.18 2.59
N ILE A 109 -34.98 5.43 2.87
CA ILE A 109 -33.57 5.85 2.82
C ILE A 109 -32.86 5.23 4.03
N VAL A 110 -31.84 4.44 3.76
CA VAL A 110 -30.99 3.79 4.79
C VAL A 110 -29.87 4.72 5.19
N GLU A 111 -29.16 5.26 4.19
CA GLU A 111 -28.03 6.15 4.36
C GLU A 111 -27.85 7.03 3.13
N GLU A 112 -27.26 8.20 3.33
CA GLU A 112 -26.82 9.10 2.27
C GLU A 112 -25.31 9.32 2.42
N ILE A 113 -24.56 8.89 1.41
CA ILE A 113 -23.10 8.97 1.39
C ILE A 113 -22.70 10.12 0.47
N GLN A 114 -22.10 11.17 1.03
CA GLN A 114 -21.63 12.32 0.25
C GLN A 114 -20.46 11.91 -0.68
N ILE A 115 -20.47 12.42 -1.91
CA ILE A 115 -19.37 12.29 -2.85
C ILE A 115 -18.53 13.57 -2.74
N TRP A 116 -17.31 13.42 -2.24
CA TRP A 116 -16.38 14.54 -2.08
C TRP A 116 -15.56 14.74 -3.35
N LYS A 117 -15.55 15.98 -3.83
CA LYS A 117 -14.75 16.43 -4.97
C LYS A 117 -13.63 17.36 -4.46
N THR A 118 -12.48 17.31 -5.13
CA THR A 118 -11.36 18.20 -4.80
C THR A 118 -11.52 19.56 -5.47
N LYS A 119 -11.17 20.65 -4.78
CA LYS A 119 -11.22 22.01 -5.35
C LYS A 119 -10.06 22.34 -6.28
N SER A 120 -8.99 21.57 -6.25
CA SER A 120 -7.76 21.87 -6.99
C SER A 120 -7.01 20.60 -7.36
N LYS A 121 -6.40 20.62 -8.55
CA LYS A 121 -5.48 19.57 -9.02
C LYS A 121 -4.31 19.36 -8.07
N GLN A 122 -3.92 20.39 -7.31
CA GLN A 122 -2.82 20.28 -6.35
C GLN A 122 -3.18 19.35 -5.17
N VAL A 123 -4.46 19.32 -4.76
CA VAL A 123 -4.96 18.40 -3.71
C VAL A 123 -4.80 16.96 -4.19
N ILE A 124 -5.25 16.66 -5.42
CA ILE A 124 -5.11 15.33 -6.04
C ILE A 124 -3.63 14.92 -6.08
N LYS A 125 -2.77 15.79 -6.63
CA LYS A 125 -1.34 15.51 -6.80
C LYS A 125 -0.64 15.19 -5.48
N THR A 126 -0.98 15.90 -4.41
CA THR A 126 -0.37 15.67 -3.09
C THR A 126 -0.89 14.40 -2.43
N LEU A 127 -2.17 14.06 -2.62
CA LEU A 127 -2.72 12.75 -2.21
C LEU A 127 -2.05 11.59 -2.94
N GLU A 128 -1.87 11.68 -4.27
CA GLU A 128 -1.17 10.66 -5.06
C GLU A 128 0.28 10.44 -4.58
N TRP A 129 0.97 11.50 -4.19
CA TRP A 129 2.32 11.39 -3.62
C TRP A 129 2.33 10.67 -2.28
N MET A 130 1.37 10.98 -1.40
CA MET A 130 1.21 10.29 -0.12
C MET A 130 0.82 8.82 -0.33
N GLU A 131 -0.12 8.53 -1.22
CA GLU A 131 -0.54 7.18 -1.59
C GLU A 131 0.65 6.36 -2.10
N LYS A 132 1.51 6.95 -2.95
CA LYS A 132 2.73 6.29 -3.42
C LYS A 132 3.65 5.87 -2.28
N GLN A 133 3.81 6.70 -1.24
CA GLN A 133 4.62 6.32 -0.07
C GLN A 133 3.92 5.26 0.78
N GLN A 134 2.60 5.37 1.00
CA GLN A 134 1.83 4.33 1.69
C GLN A 134 1.94 2.96 0.99
N ARG A 135 1.83 2.93 -0.35
CA ARG A 135 2.08 1.72 -1.16
C ARG A 135 3.50 1.17 -0.97
N ALA A 136 4.49 2.03 -0.76
CA ALA A 136 5.85 1.58 -0.47
C ALA A 136 5.93 0.85 0.89
N PHE A 137 5.24 1.33 1.93
CA PHE A 137 5.13 0.60 3.21
C PHE A 137 4.48 -0.77 3.04
N PHE A 138 3.37 -0.87 2.29
CA PHE A 138 2.78 -2.18 1.96
C PHE A 138 3.76 -3.08 1.21
N GLY A 139 4.56 -2.53 0.30
CA GLY A 139 5.64 -3.26 -0.37
C GLY A 139 6.70 -3.81 0.61
N ILE A 140 7.04 -3.05 1.65
CA ILE A 140 7.95 -3.50 2.72
C ILE A 140 7.31 -4.63 3.54
N ILE A 141 6.02 -4.51 3.89
CA ILE A 141 5.27 -5.54 4.62
C ILE A 141 5.22 -6.85 3.82
N ILE A 142 4.86 -6.79 2.54
CA ILE A 142 4.81 -7.97 1.65
C ILE A 142 6.19 -8.62 1.56
N ARG A 143 7.23 -7.82 1.35
CA ARG A 143 8.61 -8.32 1.27
C ARG A 143 9.07 -8.95 2.58
N THR A 144 8.72 -8.36 3.72
CA THR A 144 9.04 -8.88 5.05
C THR A 144 8.36 -10.23 5.29
N ASN A 145 7.08 -10.36 4.91
CA ASN A 145 6.36 -11.62 4.97
C ASN A 145 7.01 -12.70 4.09
N LEU A 146 7.41 -12.34 2.86
CA LEU A 146 8.12 -13.26 1.97
C LEU A 146 9.46 -13.70 2.56
N GLN A 147 10.26 -12.76 3.07
CA GLN A 147 11.54 -13.04 3.73
C GLN A 147 11.36 -13.99 4.92
N ARG A 148 10.30 -13.80 5.72
CA ARG A 148 9.95 -14.70 6.83
C ARG A 148 9.62 -16.11 6.32
N SER A 149 8.73 -16.22 5.34
CA SER A 149 8.32 -17.53 4.78
C SER A 149 9.46 -18.31 4.14
N LEU A 150 10.46 -17.59 3.61
CA LEU A 150 11.68 -18.18 3.05
C LEU A 150 12.76 -18.48 4.10
N GLY A 151 12.52 -18.18 5.38
CA GLY A 151 13.50 -18.37 6.45
C GLY A 151 14.69 -17.41 6.41
N LEU A 152 14.60 -16.31 5.64
CA LEU A 152 15.65 -15.30 5.53
C LEU A 152 15.72 -14.39 6.76
N ILE A 153 14.59 -14.25 7.47
CA ILE A 153 14.49 -13.57 8.76
C ILE A 153 13.64 -14.40 9.72
N ILE A 154 13.88 -14.25 11.02
CA ILE A 154 13.08 -14.90 12.07
C ILE A 154 11.73 -14.20 12.25
N ALA A 155 10.75 -14.91 12.81
CA ALA A 155 9.39 -14.43 12.99
C ALA A 155 9.31 -13.12 13.80
N SER A 156 10.03 -13.03 14.92
CA SER A 156 10.04 -11.83 15.78
C SER A 156 10.57 -10.58 15.07
N VAL A 157 11.57 -10.74 14.19
CA VAL A 157 12.09 -9.64 13.36
C VAL A 157 11.03 -9.21 12.35
N ALA A 158 10.36 -10.17 11.70
CA ALA A 158 9.30 -9.86 10.75
C ALA A 158 8.13 -9.12 11.40
N GLU A 159 7.64 -9.60 12.55
CA GLU A 159 6.58 -8.96 13.32
C GLU A 159 6.93 -7.53 13.72
N THR A 160 8.15 -7.32 14.24
CA THR A 160 8.63 -5.98 14.62
C THR A 160 8.64 -5.04 13.40
N ARG A 161 9.10 -5.52 12.25
CA ARG A 161 9.18 -4.72 11.01
C ARG A 161 7.81 -4.38 10.46
N ILE A 162 6.90 -5.35 10.42
CA ILE A 162 5.53 -5.16 9.96
C ILE A 162 4.82 -4.14 10.85
N LYS A 163 4.92 -4.31 12.17
CA LYS A 163 4.33 -3.39 13.14
C LYS A 163 4.85 -1.96 12.97
N LYS A 164 6.16 -1.77 12.78
CA LYS A 164 6.73 -0.43 12.48
C LYS A 164 6.13 0.22 11.23
N CYS A 165 5.80 -0.57 10.19
CA CYS A 165 5.16 -0.05 8.99
C CYS A 165 3.67 0.27 9.23
N GLU A 166 2.95 -0.59 9.95
CA GLU A 166 1.55 -0.37 10.33
C GLU A 166 1.42 0.88 11.21
N ASP A 167 2.19 0.96 12.30
CA ASP A 167 2.22 2.12 13.21
C ASP A 167 2.54 3.42 12.44
N ALA A 168 3.42 3.36 11.44
CA ALA A 168 3.75 4.52 10.60
C ALA A 168 2.56 4.95 9.72
N ILE A 169 1.88 4.01 9.06
CA ILE A 169 0.71 4.30 8.22
C ILE A 169 -0.39 4.93 9.09
N ASP A 170 -0.69 4.30 10.21
CA ASP A 170 -1.76 4.73 11.13
C ASP A 170 -1.46 6.13 11.68
N TYR A 171 -0.26 6.33 12.23
CA TYR A 171 0.15 7.65 12.74
C TYR A 171 0.01 8.74 11.68
N HIS A 172 0.48 8.50 10.45
CA HIS A 172 0.41 9.50 9.41
C HIS A 172 -1.01 9.79 8.94
N PHE A 173 -1.86 8.77 8.86
CA PHE A 173 -3.26 8.93 8.50
C PHE A 173 -4.05 9.66 9.58
N GLU A 174 -3.92 9.26 10.85
CA GLU A 174 -4.55 9.95 11.98
C GLU A 174 -4.10 11.41 12.07
N LYS A 175 -2.80 11.66 11.87
CA LYS A 175 -2.26 13.03 11.88
C LYS A 175 -2.79 13.85 10.71
N LEU A 176 -2.95 13.26 9.53
CA LEU A 176 -3.56 13.93 8.37
C LEU A 176 -5.01 14.35 8.66
N LEU A 177 -5.79 13.49 9.32
CA LEU A 177 -7.16 13.81 9.72
C LEU A 177 -7.18 14.92 10.79
N SER A 178 -6.34 14.79 11.83
CA SER A 178 -6.26 15.77 12.92
C SER A 178 -5.82 17.15 12.44
N ASP A 179 -4.92 17.22 11.46
CA ASP A 179 -4.43 18.50 10.92
C ASP A 179 -5.46 19.15 9.97
N ASN A 180 -6.48 18.41 9.51
CA ASN A 180 -7.47 18.85 8.52
C ASN A 180 -8.92 18.58 8.95
N PRO A 181 -9.39 19.16 10.09
CA PRO A 181 -10.69 18.85 10.68
C PRO A 181 -11.89 19.13 9.74
N GLU A 182 -11.82 20.17 8.92
CA GLU A 182 -12.88 20.56 7.96
C GLU A 182 -13.03 19.57 6.81
N ASP A 183 -11.99 18.77 6.52
CA ASP A 183 -11.93 17.88 5.37
C ASP A 183 -11.88 16.39 5.79
N VAL A 184 -12.08 16.07 7.08
CA VAL A 184 -11.95 14.69 7.62
C VAL A 184 -12.81 13.68 6.88
N HIS A 185 -14.06 14.02 6.59
CA HIS A 185 -14.98 13.13 5.88
C HIS A 185 -14.54 12.88 4.43
N ALA A 186 -13.99 13.91 3.78
CA ALA A 186 -13.48 13.82 2.42
C ALA A 186 -12.18 13.01 2.33
N ILE A 187 -11.27 13.19 3.30
CA ILE A 187 -9.97 12.48 3.34
C ILE A 187 -10.15 10.99 3.64
N ARG A 188 -11.22 10.61 4.36
CA ARG A 188 -11.53 9.20 4.66
C ARG A 188 -12.14 8.45 3.48
N GLN A 189 -12.70 9.16 2.50
CA GLN A 189 -13.28 8.59 1.28
C GLN A 189 -12.18 8.29 0.26
#